data_AF-A0A9E0B871-F1
#
_entry.id   AF-A0A9E0B871-F1
#
_cell.length_a   1.000
_cell.length_b   1.000
_cell.length_c   1.000
_cell.angle_alpha   90.00
_cell.angle_beta   90.00
_cell.angle_gamma   90.00
#
_symmetry.space_group_name_H-M   'P 1'
#
loop_
_entity.id
_entity.type
_entity.pdbx_description
1 polymer ?
#
loop_
_entity_poly.entity_id
_entity_poly.type
_entity_poly.pdbx_seq_one_letter_code
_entity_poly.pdbx_strand_id
1 'polypeptide(L)'
;NPMELKNIKVIETIKSGKIIFSAMEEEEIINKYWKLITLDGQPVLMTADQEKEQYFILKSDNTINGFAGCNYFNGTYELQELNRIRFNENMAVTKKYCADENIKEYDFLEVFMLADNYIITGDTLSLNVGRSAPLAVFEAVYF
;
A
#
# COMPACT_ATOMS: atom_id res chain seq x y z
N ASN A 1 -37.24 3.47 -18.35
CA ASN A 1 -36.94 3.53 -16.90
C ASN A 1 -35.44 3.26 -16.77
N PRO A 2 -34.63 4.20 -16.25
CA PRO A 2 -33.18 4.18 -16.41
C PRO A 2 -32.55 3.18 -15.43
N MET A 3 -32.50 1.92 -15.85
CA MET A 3 -31.72 0.86 -15.21
C MET A 3 -31.09 -0.06 -16.28
N GLU A 4 -30.67 0.55 -17.39
CA GLU A 4 -29.66 0.02 -18.30
C GLU A 4 -28.45 0.97 -18.21
N LEU A 5 -27.22 0.43 -18.31
CA LEU A 5 -25.91 1.12 -18.30
C LEU A 5 -25.23 1.34 -16.94
N LYS A 6 -24.94 0.28 -16.18
CA LYS A 6 -23.72 0.26 -15.32
C LYS A 6 -22.87 -1.02 -15.38
N ASN A 7 -23.28 -2.02 -16.16
CA ASN A 7 -22.47 -3.24 -16.40
C ASN A 7 -21.87 -3.30 -17.82
N ILE A 8 -22.03 -2.25 -18.62
CA ILE A 8 -21.44 -2.11 -19.96
C ILE A 8 -20.14 -1.32 -19.80
N LYS A 9 -19.12 -1.97 -19.26
CA LYS A 9 -17.70 -1.55 -19.46
C LYS A 9 -16.72 -2.72 -19.48
N VAL A 10 -17.19 -3.97 -19.32
CA VAL A 10 -16.33 -5.16 -19.29
C VAL A 10 -16.26 -5.87 -20.66
N ILE A 11 -17.17 -5.60 -21.61
CA ILE A 11 -17.31 -6.44 -22.81
C ILE A 11 -16.84 -5.78 -24.13
N GLU A 12 -16.41 -4.52 -24.13
CA GLU A 12 -15.79 -3.91 -25.31
C GLU A 12 -14.34 -3.54 -25.04
N THR A 13 -13.43 -4.50 -25.30
CA THR A 13 -12.21 -4.32 -26.12
C THR A 13 -11.23 -5.48 -25.85
N ILE A 14 -11.49 -6.64 -26.48
CA ILE A 14 -10.45 -7.64 -26.77
C ILE A 14 -9.56 -7.02 -27.85
N LYS A 15 -8.52 -6.26 -27.47
CA LYS A 15 -7.57 -5.74 -28.47
C LYS A 15 -6.10 -5.68 -28.07
N SER A 16 -5.75 -5.97 -26.82
CA SER A 16 -4.38 -6.37 -26.47
C SER A 16 -4.42 -6.95 -25.06
N GLY A 17 -3.79 -8.09 -24.79
CA GLY A 17 -3.73 -8.68 -23.44
C GLY A 17 -3.20 -7.75 -22.34
N LYS A 18 -2.67 -6.57 -22.71
CA LYS A 18 -2.19 -5.51 -21.82
C LYS A 18 -3.24 -5.01 -20.81
N ILE A 19 -4.52 -4.85 -21.20
CA ILE A 19 -5.54 -4.31 -20.28
C ILE A 19 -5.94 -5.33 -19.21
N ILE A 20 -6.07 -6.61 -19.58
CA ILE A 20 -6.37 -7.67 -18.60
C ILE A 20 -5.20 -7.83 -17.63
N PHE A 21 -3.96 -7.77 -18.12
CA PHE A 21 -2.76 -7.87 -17.30
C PHE A 21 -2.64 -6.71 -16.28
N SER A 22 -2.89 -5.46 -16.69
CA SER A 22 -2.88 -4.30 -15.78
C SER A 22 -3.94 -4.40 -14.69
N ALA A 23 -5.16 -4.82 -15.03
CA ALA A 23 -6.22 -4.99 -14.04
C ALA A 23 -5.92 -6.12 -13.04
N MET A 24 -5.27 -7.20 -13.48
CA MET A 24 -4.81 -8.28 -12.61
C MET A 24 -3.69 -7.83 -11.66
N GLU A 25 -2.73 -7.02 -12.12
CA GLU A 25 -1.68 -6.45 -11.25
C GLU A 25 -2.27 -5.48 -10.20
N GLU A 26 -3.24 -4.65 -10.58
CA GLU A 26 -3.94 -3.78 -9.63
C GLU A 26 -4.69 -4.58 -8.56
N GLU A 27 -5.37 -5.68 -8.94
CA GLU A 27 -6.04 -6.58 -7.99
C GLU A 27 -5.08 -7.25 -7.01
N GLU A 28 -3.80 -7.40 -7.35
CA GLU A 28 -2.83 -8.04 -6.46
C GLU A 28 -2.37 -7.16 -5.30
N ILE A 29 -2.38 -5.82 -5.45
CA ILE A 29 -1.94 -4.90 -4.38
C ILE A 29 -3.11 -4.34 -3.56
N ILE A 30 -4.30 -4.19 -4.14
CA ILE A 30 -5.45 -3.56 -3.46
C ILE A 30 -6.22 -4.54 -2.57
N ASN A 31 -6.95 -3.99 -1.62
CA ASN A 31 -7.84 -4.68 -0.68
C ASN A 31 -7.18 -5.81 0.12
N LYS A 32 -5.86 -5.75 0.27
CA LYS A 32 -5.08 -6.66 1.11
C LYS A 32 -4.52 -5.92 2.32
N TYR A 33 -4.32 -6.69 3.39
CA TYR A 33 -3.63 -6.22 4.57
C TYR A 33 -2.12 -6.44 4.40
N TRP A 34 -1.37 -5.36 4.20
CA TRP A 34 0.08 -5.41 4.05
C TRP A 34 0.76 -5.08 5.36
N LYS A 35 1.20 -6.11 6.08
CA LYS A 35 1.94 -6.01 7.35
C LYS A 35 3.41 -5.73 7.07
N LEU A 36 3.98 -4.72 7.71
CA LEU A 36 5.40 -4.38 7.60
C LEU A 36 6.27 -5.49 8.22
N ILE A 37 7.30 -5.92 7.47
CA ILE A 37 8.27 -6.93 7.90
C ILE A 37 9.67 -6.32 8.02
N THR A 38 10.06 -5.48 7.07
CA THR A 38 11.35 -4.78 7.11
C THR A 38 11.20 -3.32 6.70
N LEU A 39 11.99 -2.45 7.33
CA LEU A 39 12.12 -1.04 7.01
C LEU A 39 13.60 -0.70 6.86
N ASP A 40 14.00 -0.12 5.72
CA ASP A 40 15.41 0.11 5.35
C ASP A 40 16.31 -1.12 5.54
N GLY A 41 15.79 -2.28 5.18
CA GLY A 41 16.48 -3.57 5.31
C GLY A 41 16.63 -4.09 6.74
N GLN A 42 16.13 -3.38 7.75
CA GLN A 42 16.10 -3.85 9.14
C GLN A 42 14.77 -4.55 9.45
N PRO A 43 14.78 -5.68 10.17
CA PRO A 43 13.55 -6.34 10.58
C PRO A 43 12.77 -5.46 11.56
N VAL A 44 11.46 -5.36 11.36
CA VAL A 44 10.55 -4.66 12.25
C VAL A 44 9.91 -5.69 13.18
N LEU A 45 10.06 -5.47 14.49
CA LEU A 45 9.44 -6.28 15.53
C LEU A 45 8.47 -5.40 16.30
N MET A 46 7.34 -5.97 16.69
CA MET A 46 6.42 -5.29 17.59
C MET A 46 7.08 -5.07 18.95
N THR A 47 6.83 -3.89 19.51
CA THR A 47 7.21 -3.58 20.89
C THR A 47 6.08 -3.94 21.85
N ALA A 48 6.37 -4.00 23.15
CA ALA A 48 5.39 -4.40 24.17
C ALA A 48 4.20 -3.43 24.27
N ASP A 49 4.44 -2.15 23.98
CA ASP A 49 3.44 -1.08 24.08
C ASP A 49 2.70 -0.83 22.75
N GLN A 50 3.03 -1.59 21.71
CA GLN A 50 2.44 -1.45 20.39
C GLN A 50 1.11 -2.20 20.33
N GLU A 51 0.02 -1.46 20.07
CA GLU A 51 -1.34 -2.03 19.97
C GLU A 51 -1.48 -3.01 18.80
N LYS A 52 -0.76 -2.74 17.71
CA LYS A 52 -0.84 -3.49 16.46
C LYS A 52 0.40 -3.28 15.60
N GLU A 53 0.78 -4.27 14.81
CA GLU A 53 1.83 -4.16 13.81
C GLU A 53 1.60 -2.96 12.86
N GLN A 54 2.69 -2.42 12.31
CA GLN A 54 2.58 -1.43 11.24
C GLN A 54 2.01 -2.08 9.99
N TYR A 55 1.03 -1.43 9.37
CA TYR A 55 0.39 -1.94 8.16
C TYR A 55 -0.23 -0.84 7.32
N PHE A 56 -0.56 -1.19 6.08
CA PHE A 56 -1.47 -0.40 5.25
C PHE A 56 -2.41 -1.27 4.41
N ILE A 57 -3.46 -0.64 3.90
CA ILE A 57 -4.43 -1.19 2.95
C ILE A 57 -4.65 -0.14 1.88
N LEU A 58 -4.44 -0.52 0.63
CA LEU A 58 -4.92 0.23 -0.54
C LEU A 58 -6.35 -0.20 -0.83
N LYS A 59 -7.27 0.72 -1.01
CA LYS A 59 -8.67 0.44 -1.34
C LYS A 59 -8.95 0.73 -2.80
N SER A 60 -9.88 -0.02 -3.38
CA SER A 60 -10.31 0.16 -4.79
C SER A 60 -10.91 1.53 -5.13
N ASP A 61 -11.17 2.38 -4.14
CA ASP A 61 -11.60 3.78 -4.31
C ASP A 61 -10.43 4.79 -4.32
N ASN A 62 -9.20 4.31 -4.57
CA ASN A 62 -7.96 5.09 -4.58
C ASN A 62 -7.58 5.71 -3.23
N THR A 63 -8.09 5.16 -2.13
CA THR A 63 -7.69 5.58 -0.78
C THR A 63 -6.70 4.61 -0.14
N ILE A 64 -5.77 5.14 0.65
CA ILE A 64 -4.89 4.37 1.53
C ILE A 64 -5.28 4.65 2.97
N ASN A 65 -5.25 3.62 3.80
CA ASN A 65 -5.33 3.73 5.25
C ASN A 65 -4.40 2.72 5.89
N GLY A 66 -4.00 2.99 7.13
CA GLY A 66 -3.14 2.09 7.86
C GLY A 66 -2.88 2.52 9.28
N PHE A 67 -2.04 1.76 9.96
CA PHE A 67 -1.53 2.07 11.27
C PHE A 67 -0.01 2.09 11.21
N ALA A 68 0.59 3.18 11.67
CA ALA A 68 2.03 3.39 11.66
C ALA A 68 2.71 2.94 12.97
N GLY A 69 2.04 2.08 13.74
CA GLY A 69 2.54 1.50 15.00
C GLY A 69 2.12 2.30 16.24
N CYS A 70 1.85 3.59 16.10
CA CYS A 70 1.29 4.42 17.17
C CYS A 70 0.09 5.26 16.71
N ASN A 71 0.15 5.79 15.49
CA ASN A 71 -0.92 6.58 14.90
C ASN A 71 -1.55 5.91 13.69
N TYR A 72 -2.83 6.19 13.49
CA TYR A 72 -3.52 5.85 12.25
C TYR A 72 -3.23 6.93 11.20
N PHE A 73 -3.15 6.51 9.95
CA PHE A 73 -3.01 7.41 8.82
C PHE A 73 -3.98 7.06 7.70
N ASN A 74 -4.28 8.05 6.87
CA ASN A 74 -5.05 7.89 5.65
C ASN A 74 -4.63 8.92 4.59
N GLY A 75 -4.96 8.63 3.34
CA GLY A 75 -4.66 9.48 2.19
C GLY A 75 -5.18 8.88 0.91
N THR A 76 -4.60 9.29 -0.21
CA THR A 76 -4.94 8.76 -1.54
C THR A 76 -3.69 8.30 -2.28
N TYR A 77 -3.90 7.43 -3.28
CA TYR A 77 -2.84 6.90 -4.11
C TYR A 77 -3.30 6.72 -5.57
N GLU A 78 -2.33 6.64 -6.47
CA GLU A 78 -2.52 6.35 -7.88
C GLU A 78 -1.64 5.17 -8.28
N LEU A 79 -2.23 4.16 -8.93
CA LEU A 79 -1.50 3.10 -9.63
C LEU A 79 -1.35 3.49 -11.09
N GLN A 80 -0.19 3.20 -11.65
CA GLN A 80 0.14 3.46 -13.04
C GLN A 80 0.75 2.19 -13.66
N GLU A 81 0.84 2.15 -14.99
CA GLU A 81 1.43 1.02 -15.71
C GLU A 81 2.83 0.66 -15.19
N LEU A 82 3.22 -0.61 -15.33
CA LEU A 82 4.54 -1.13 -14.95
C LEU A 82 4.81 -1.03 -13.44
N ASN A 83 3.81 -1.37 -12.61
CA ASN A 83 3.89 -1.38 -11.15
C ASN A 83 4.39 -0.06 -10.53
N ARG A 84 4.01 1.05 -11.16
CA ARG A 84 4.27 2.38 -10.67
C ARG A 84 3.17 2.77 -9.67
N ILE A 85 3.56 3.38 -8.56
CA ILE A 85 2.63 3.84 -7.53
C ILE A 85 3.05 5.23 -7.08
N ARG A 86 2.07 6.08 -6.77
CA ARG A 86 2.30 7.37 -6.14
C ARG A 86 1.31 7.57 -5.02
N PHE A 87 1.79 8.02 -3.88
CA PHE A 87 0.95 8.44 -2.78
C PHE A 87 0.83 9.97 -2.78
N ASN A 88 -0.33 10.48 -2.43
CA ASN A 88 -0.52 11.92 -2.30
C ASN A 88 0.22 12.42 -1.06
N GLU A 89 0.96 13.53 -1.21
CA GLU A 89 1.71 14.17 -0.12
C GLU A 89 0.84 14.62 1.06
N ASN A 90 -0.46 14.84 0.84
CA ASN A 90 -1.41 15.29 1.86
C ASN A 90 -2.00 14.13 2.66
N MET A 91 -1.15 13.29 3.26
CA MET A 91 -1.60 12.25 4.18
C MET A 91 -2.04 12.86 5.52
N ALA A 92 -3.18 12.40 6.02
CA ALA A 92 -3.65 12.73 7.37
C ALA A 92 -3.18 11.67 8.36
N VAL A 93 -2.64 12.11 9.49
CA VAL A 93 -2.15 11.25 10.58
C VAL A 93 -2.78 11.71 11.89
N THR A 94 -3.21 10.76 12.73
CA THR A 94 -3.66 11.09 14.10
C THR A 94 -2.51 11.63 14.95
N LYS A 95 -2.81 12.21 16.12
CA LYS A 95 -1.79 12.82 17.00
C LYS A 95 -1.81 12.22 18.40
N LYS A 96 -1.70 10.89 18.49
CA LYS A 96 -1.47 10.17 19.74
C LYS A 96 -0.01 10.32 20.15
N TYR A 97 0.21 10.44 21.46
CA TYR A 97 1.56 10.45 22.02
C TYR A 97 2.15 9.03 22.04
N CYS A 98 3.40 8.91 21.59
CA CYS A 98 4.13 7.65 21.49
C CYS A 98 5.35 7.76 22.41
N ALA A 99 5.36 7.02 23.53
CA ALA A 99 6.47 7.05 24.47
C ALA A 99 7.65 6.17 24.02
N ASP A 100 7.39 5.18 23.17
CA ASP A 100 8.38 4.21 22.71
C ASP A 100 9.04 4.66 21.40
N GLU A 101 10.31 5.07 21.49
CA GLU A 101 11.13 5.53 20.36
C GLU A 101 11.53 4.40 19.39
N ASN A 102 11.28 3.14 19.75
CA ASN A 102 11.50 2.00 18.87
C ASN A 102 10.39 1.86 17.83
N ILE A 103 9.22 2.48 18.05
CA ILE A 103 8.16 2.56 17.04
C ILE A 103 8.58 3.58 15.98
N LYS A 104 9.06 3.09 14.83
CA LYS A 104 9.53 3.90 13.70
C LYS A 104 8.37 4.46 12.87
N GLU A 105 7.50 5.25 13.51
CA GLU A 105 6.32 5.85 12.86
C GLU A 105 6.71 6.76 11.69
N TYR A 106 7.63 7.71 11.92
CA TYR A 106 8.03 8.68 10.91
C TYR A 106 8.71 8.03 9.72
N ASP A 107 9.70 7.16 9.98
CA ASP A 107 10.44 6.45 8.94
C ASP A 107 9.48 5.57 8.10
N PHE A 108 8.49 4.95 8.74
CA PHE A 108 7.47 4.17 8.04
C PHE A 108 6.57 5.04 7.15
N LEU A 109 6.14 6.21 7.62
CA LEU A 109 5.33 7.12 6.83
C LEU A 109 6.12 7.72 5.65
N GLU A 110 7.43 7.91 5.80
CA GLU A 110 8.32 8.41 4.75
C GLU A 110 8.43 7.44 3.56
N VAL A 111 8.25 6.13 3.78
CA VAL A 111 8.15 5.15 2.68
C VAL A 111 7.11 5.56 1.66
N PHE A 112 5.94 6.03 2.09
CA PHE A 112 4.87 6.45 1.18
C PHE A 112 5.20 7.76 0.46
N MET A 113 6.01 8.63 1.06
CA MET A 113 6.46 9.86 0.39
C MET A 113 7.51 9.58 -0.70
N LEU A 114 8.34 8.55 -0.50
CA LEU A 114 9.47 8.25 -1.37
C LEU A 114 9.17 7.20 -2.45
N ALA A 115 8.29 6.23 -2.18
CA ALA A 115 8.04 5.12 -3.08
C ALA A 115 7.45 5.59 -4.41
N ASP A 116 8.04 5.12 -5.52
CA ASP A 116 7.58 5.41 -6.88
C ASP A 116 7.17 4.15 -7.67
N ASN A 117 7.49 2.98 -7.11
CA ASN A 117 7.14 1.68 -7.66
C ASN A 117 7.01 0.61 -6.58
N TYR A 118 6.43 -0.53 -6.97
CA TYR A 118 6.30 -1.69 -6.12
C TYR A 118 6.61 -2.99 -6.88
N ILE A 119 6.93 -4.03 -6.13
CA ILE A 119 7.09 -5.39 -6.64
C ILE A 119 6.33 -6.33 -5.73
N ILE A 120 5.48 -7.18 -6.31
CA ILE A 120 4.82 -8.29 -5.62
C ILE A 120 5.43 -9.61 -6.09
N THR A 121 5.71 -10.50 -5.15
CA THR A 121 6.13 -11.88 -5.43
C THR A 121 5.49 -12.80 -4.40
N GLY A 122 4.45 -13.52 -4.81
CA GLY A 122 3.61 -14.28 -3.90
C GLY A 122 2.95 -13.34 -2.87
N ASP A 123 3.12 -13.65 -1.59
CA ASP A 123 2.58 -12.85 -0.49
C ASP A 123 3.51 -11.72 -0.03
N THR A 124 4.62 -11.48 -0.73
CA THR A 124 5.57 -10.40 -0.39
C THR A 124 5.37 -9.20 -1.31
N LEU A 125 5.20 -8.03 -0.70
CA LEU A 125 5.18 -6.73 -1.37
C LEU A 125 6.43 -5.95 -0.96
N SER A 126 7.08 -5.31 -1.92
CA SER A 126 8.17 -4.37 -1.67
C SER A 126 7.83 -3.01 -2.28
N LEU A 127 7.98 -1.95 -1.49
CA LEU A 127 7.88 -0.56 -1.96
C LEU A 127 9.29 -0.01 -2.17
N ASN A 128 9.53 0.57 -3.35
CA ASN A 128 10.87 0.94 -3.80
C ASN A 128 10.90 2.38 -4.34
N VAL A 129 12.12 2.93 -4.42
CA VAL A 129 12.42 4.15 -5.16
C VAL A 129 13.40 3.82 -6.29
N GLY A 130 12.99 4.04 -7.53
CA GLY A 130 13.80 3.72 -8.71
C GLY A 130 14.23 2.26 -8.75
N ARG A 131 15.54 2.01 -8.91
CA ARG A 131 16.14 0.66 -8.97
C ARG A 131 16.98 0.31 -7.72
N SER A 132 16.71 0.99 -6.61
CA SER A 132 17.42 0.82 -5.34
C SER A 132 16.93 -0.42 -4.58
N ALA A 133 17.57 -0.72 -3.44
CA ALA A 133 17.01 -1.64 -2.47
C ALA A 133 15.61 -1.16 -2.00
N PRO A 134 14.72 -2.08 -1.59
CA PRO A 134 13.41 -1.70 -1.08
C PRO A 134 13.49 -0.77 0.13
N LEU A 135 12.61 0.24 0.15
CA LEU A 135 12.39 1.10 1.32
C LEU A 135 11.72 0.28 2.44
N ALA A 136 10.74 -0.53 2.07
CA ALA A 136 10.04 -1.42 2.97
C ALA A 136 9.58 -2.71 2.29
N VAL A 137 9.50 -3.78 3.08
CA VAL A 137 8.97 -5.08 2.65
C VAL A 137 7.82 -5.45 3.57
N PHE A 138 6.76 -5.98 2.97
CA PHE A 138 5.50 -6.31 3.59
C PHE A 138 5.09 -7.74 3.26
N GLU A 139 4.27 -8.32 4.13
CA GLU A 139 3.62 -9.60 3.95
C GLU A 139 2.10 -9.42 3.89
N ALA A 140 1.43 -10.10 2.96
CA ALA A 140 -0.02 -10.16 2.91
C ALA A 140 -0.57 -10.98 4.10
N VAL A 141 -1.56 -10.44 4.79
CA VAL A 141 -2.30 -11.16 5.84
C VAL A 141 -3.73 -11.39 5.38
N TYR A 142 -4.19 -12.64 5.48
CA TYR A 142 -5.53 -13.09 5.10
C TYR A 142 -6.37 -13.36 6.36
N PHE A 143 -7.63 -12.88 6.38
CA PHE A 143 -8.58 -13.04 7.48
C PHE A 143 -9.80 -13.84 7.04
#